data_AF-A0A933WYV9-F1
#
_entry.id   AF-A0A933WYV9-F1
#
_cell.length_a   1.000
_cell.length_b   1.000
_cell.length_c   1.000
_cell.angle_alpha   90.00
_cell.angle_beta   90.00
_cell.angle_gamma   90.00
#
_symmetry.space_group_name_H-M   'P 1'
#
loop_
_entity.id
_entity.type
_entity.pdbx_description
1 polymer ?
#
loop_
_entity_poly.entity_id
_entity_poly.type
_entity_poly.pdbx_seq_one_letter_code
_entity_poly.pdbx_strand_id
1 'polypeptide(L)'
;MADAKKDEPKKDDKKADGQPAEGAPKKNKLPMMLGGGAVAMIALGWIFATMAVPKKDHEEKPHLEGPYVARLSKTEIQVNLAGEGSKRYLVMMLNGEYTAYDEAYVNGRLGIAGAGGGHGGDAPAEDPLYTIQLKNAVLSLASTRTREQVTDPVQIESFLEEARRLVEPVLFPVYIGDSHSPHHADSKSGLKLGESMHESEMRGLLHDHEIDVDSIKKRLRFDEGQSVDFEGRERDLELVNEHGDKVWLDVSELKDDFTGKVAIGVPGRLRKIYRESFLVQ
;
A
#
# COMPACT_ATOMS: atom_id res chain seq x y z
N MET A 1 -22.65 -51.59 -48.11
CA MET A 1 -22.98 -51.73 -46.68
C MET A 1 -22.65 -50.37 -46.06
N ALA A 2 -23.57 -49.39 -45.95
CA ALA A 2 -25.01 -49.43 -45.66
C ALA A 2 -25.27 -50.03 -44.26
N ASP A 3 -25.90 -49.37 -43.28
CA ASP A 3 -26.34 -47.96 -43.06
C ASP A 3 -26.31 -47.73 -41.51
N ALA A 4 -25.97 -46.60 -40.88
CA ALA A 4 -26.44 -45.20 -40.92
C ALA A 4 -27.70 -44.87 -40.08
N LYS A 5 -27.55 -44.03 -39.02
CA LYS A 5 -28.62 -43.31 -38.23
C LYS A 5 -29.52 -44.23 -37.36
N LYS A 6 -30.32 -43.83 -36.34
CA LYS A 6 -30.60 -42.62 -35.49
C LYS A 6 -31.35 -43.14 -34.21
N ASP A 7 -31.77 -42.45 -33.14
CA ASP A 7 -31.85 -41.03 -32.70
C ASP A 7 -32.00 -40.96 -31.14
N GLU A 8 -32.03 -39.76 -30.52
CA GLU A 8 -32.63 -39.54 -29.17
C GLU A 8 -34.15 -39.23 -29.28
N PRO A 9 -35.01 -39.46 -28.26
CA PRO A 9 -35.25 -38.44 -27.22
C PRO A 9 -35.75 -38.93 -25.82
N LYS A 10 -35.94 -37.98 -24.89
CA LYS A 10 -36.53 -38.13 -23.55
C LYS A 10 -38.06 -38.32 -23.54
N LYS A 11 -38.60 -39.00 -22.51
CA LYS A 11 -39.79 -38.67 -21.65
C LYS A 11 -40.09 -39.88 -20.73
N ASP A 12 -40.28 -39.78 -19.41
CA ASP A 12 -41.27 -39.06 -18.58
C ASP A 12 -42.61 -39.83 -18.34
N ASP A 13 -42.74 -40.30 -17.10
CA ASP A 13 -43.91 -40.08 -16.20
C ASP A 13 -45.13 -41.06 -16.14
N LYS A 14 -45.71 -41.11 -14.92
CA LYS A 14 -47.07 -41.55 -14.48
C LYS A 14 -47.54 -43.03 -14.48
N LYS A 15 -47.57 -43.57 -13.24
CA LYS A 15 -48.75 -44.02 -12.47
C LYS A 15 -49.93 -44.80 -13.12
N ALA A 16 -50.23 -45.95 -12.51
CA ALA A 16 -51.55 -46.28 -11.91
C ALA A 16 -51.26 -47.18 -10.67
N ASP A 17 -51.67 -46.90 -9.44
CA ASP A 17 -53.01 -46.84 -8.82
C ASP A 17 -53.76 -48.20 -8.75
N GLY A 18 -54.15 -48.59 -7.52
CA GLY A 18 -54.68 -49.92 -7.18
C GLY A 18 -54.84 -50.16 -5.67
N GLN A 19 -55.91 -49.64 -5.08
CA GLN A 19 -56.39 -49.88 -3.71
C GLN A 19 -57.65 -50.79 -3.72
N PRO A 20 -58.19 -51.29 -2.58
CA PRO A 20 -57.65 -51.34 -1.21
C PRO A 20 -57.77 -52.75 -0.55
N ALA A 21 -57.37 -52.86 0.73
CA ALA A 21 -57.92 -53.83 1.68
C ALA A 21 -57.99 -53.20 3.09
N GLU A 22 -59.00 -53.55 3.89
CA GLU A 22 -59.33 -52.87 5.15
C GLU A 22 -58.63 -53.45 6.40
N GLY A 23 -58.44 -52.63 7.44
CA GLY A 23 -57.90 -53.08 8.74
C GLY A 23 -57.31 -51.96 9.61
N ALA A 24 -58.14 -51.23 10.35
CA ALA A 24 -57.70 -50.24 11.34
C ALA A 24 -57.38 -50.91 12.70
N PRO A 25 -56.54 -50.34 13.60
CA PRO A 25 -56.82 -49.05 14.22
C PRO A 25 -55.63 -48.05 14.32
N LYS A 26 -55.98 -46.78 14.53
CA LYS A 26 -55.04 -45.65 14.69
C LYS A 26 -54.31 -45.70 16.04
N LYS A 27 -53.01 -45.38 16.06
CA LYS A 27 -52.29 -44.91 17.27
C LYS A 27 -51.77 -43.48 17.04
N ASN A 28 -52.14 -42.55 17.91
CA ASN A 28 -51.71 -41.15 17.81
C ASN A 28 -50.20 -41.01 18.03
N LYS A 29 -49.48 -40.49 17.02
CA LYS A 29 -48.07 -40.07 17.14
C LYS A 29 -47.89 -38.57 17.38
N LEU A 30 -48.96 -37.86 17.75
CA LEU A 30 -49.01 -36.40 17.86
C LEU A 30 -47.96 -35.75 18.80
N PRO A 31 -47.57 -36.32 19.98
CA PRO A 31 -46.58 -35.65 20.83
C PRO A 31 -45.15 -35.66 20.26
N MET A 32 -44.86 -36.48 19.24
CA MET A 32 -43.48 -36.68 18.75
C MET A 32 -43.04 -35.65 17.70
N MET A 33 -43.97 -34.92 17.07
CA MET A 33 -43.65 -33.90 16.05
C MET A 33 -43.37 -32.51 16.64
N LEU A 34 -43.92 -32.18 17.82
CA LEU A 34 -43.70 -30.87 18.47
C LEU A 34 -42.29 -30.72 19.06
N GLY A 35 -41.70 -31.80 19.59
CA GLY A 35 -40.34 -31.76 20.13
C GLY A 35 -39.25 -31.58 19.06
N GLY A 36 -39.39 -32.23 17.90
CA GLY A 36 -38.39 -32.18 16.83
C GLY A 36 -38.21 -30.77 16.24
N GLY A 37 -39.32 -30.05 16.01
CA GLY A 37 -39.27 -28.69 15.48
C GLY A 37 -38.57 -27.69 16.40
N ALA A 38 -38.84 -27.77 17.71
CA ALA A 38 -38.19 -26.90 18.70
C ALA A 38 -36.67 -27.14 18.77
N VAL A 39 -36.23 -28.40 18.81
CA VAL A 39 -34.79 -28.73 18.84
C VAL A 39 -34.09 -28.34 17.54
N ALA A 40 -34.74 -28.53 16.38
CA ALA A 40 -34.20 -28.09 15.10
C ALA A 40 -34.06 -26.56 15.01
N MET A 41 -35.04 -25.80 15.50
CA MET A 41 -34.98 -24.33 15.55
C MET A 41 -33.94 -23.81 16.55
N ILE A 42 -33.74 -24.48 17.69
CA ILE A 42 -32.67 -24.14 18.64
C ILE A 42 -31.30 -24.45 18.04
N ALA A 43 -31.12 -25.61 17.38
CA ALA A 43 -29.88 -25.98 16.72
C ALA A 43 -29.54 -25.02 15.56
N LEU A 44 -30.53 -24.67 14.72
CA LEU A 44 -30.37 -23.65 13.69
C LEU A 44 -30.05 -22.28 14.30
N GLY A 45 -30.73 -21.88 15.37
CA GLY A 45 -30.43 -20.64 16.10
C GLY A 45 -29.01 -20.59 16.66
N TRP A 46 -28.49 -21.72 17.16
CA TRP A 46 -27.09 -21.84 17.62
C TRP A 46 -26.11 -21.78 16.45
N ILE A 47 -26.37 -22.48 15.35
CA ILE A 47 -25.54 -22.41 14.13
C ILE A 47 -25.51 -20.99 13.57
N PHE A 48 -26.68 -20.34 13.43
CA PHE A 48 -26.76 -18.94 13.02
C PHE A 48 -26.09 -18.00 14.01
N ALA A 49 -26.15 -18.23 15.33
CA ALA A 49 -25.40 -17.43 16.31
C ALA A 49 -23.87 -17.61 16.17
N THR A 50 -23.38 -18.81 15.85
CA THR A 50 -21.95 -19.05 15.58
C THR A 50 -21.50 -18.56 14.19
N MET A 51 -22.39 -18.48 13.21
CA MET A 51 -22.13 -17.86 11.90
C MET A 51 -22.32 -16.34 11.90
N ALA A 52 -23.10 -15.81 12.85
CA ALA A 52 -23.24 -14.39 13.17
C ALA A 52 -22.23 -13.93 14.23
N VAL A 53 -21.09 -14.63 14.35
CA VAL A 53 -19.84 -13.93 14.67
C VAL A 53 -19.70 -12.83 13.60
N PRO A 54 -19.74 -11.54 13.96
CA PRO A 54 -19.43 -10.51 12.99
C PRO A 54 -18.03 -10.82 12.47
N LYS A 55 -17.84 -10.82 11.14
CA LYS A 55 -16.50 -10.56 10.65
C LYS A 55 -16.03 -9.31 11.36
N LYS A 56 -14.83 -9.35 11.95
CA LYS A 56 -14.14 -8.13 12.31
C LYS A 56 -13.65 -7.52 11.00
N ASP A 57 -14.57 -6.88 10.30
CA ASP A 57 -14.28 -5.90 9.24
C ASP A 57 -13.85 -4.56 9.87
N HIS A 58 -13.43 -4.58 11.14
CA HIS A 58 -12.18 -3.94 11.51
C HIS A 58 -11.05 -4.58 10.68
N GLU A 59 -10.86 -4.08 9.46
CA GLU A 59 -9.54 -4.08 8.84
C GLU A 59 -8.60 -3.51 9.91
N GLU A 60 -7.69 -4.34 10.44
CA GLU A 60 -6.75 -3.89 11.46
C GLU A 60 -5.88 -2.83 10.79
N LYS A 61 -6.11 -1.55 11.15
CA LYS A 61 -5.43 -0.40 10.54
C LYS A 61 -3.95 -0.74 10.41
N PRO A 62 -3.36 -0.72 9.20
CA PRO A 62 -1.96 -1.05 9.04
C PRO A 62 -1.14 -0.20 9.99
N HIS A 63 -0.27 -0.86 10.76
CA HIS A 63 0.52 -0.21 11.80
C HIS A 63 1.99 -0.21 11.39
N LEU A 64 2.72 0.84 11.76
CA LEU A 64 4.14 0.91 11.46
C LEU A 64 4.89 -0.14 12.28
N GLU A 65 5.54 -1.07 11.61
CA GLU A 65 6.44 -2.06 12.20
C GLU A 65 7.90 -1.53 12.26
N GLY A 66 8.75 -2.23 13.02
CA GLY A 66 10.17 -1.93 13.19
C GLY A 66 10.58 -1.66 14.66
N PRO A 67 11.72 -0.98 14.90
CA PRO A 67 12.62 -0.39 13.91
C PRO A 67 13.39 -1.43 13.09
N TYR A 68 13.40 -1.22 11.78
CA TYR A 68 14.23 -1.95 10.82
C TYR A 68 15.50 -1.15 10.50
N VAL A 69 16.54 -1.82 10.01
CA VAL A 69 17.80 -1.18 9.60
C VAL A 69 18.27 -1.78 8.27
N ALA A 70 18.46 -0.93 7.25
CA ALA A 70 18.95 -1.36 5.94
C ALA A 70 20.03 -0.41 5.39
N ARG A 71 20.93 -0.93 4.54
CA ARG A 71 21.92 -0.10 3.84
C ARG A 71 21.26 0.66 2.70
N LEU A 72 21.37 1.98 2.74
CA LEU A 72 20.70 2.87 1.80
C LEU A 72 21.26 2.79 0.38
N SER A 73 22.41 2.16 0.16
CA SER A 73 23.01 2.00 -1.18
C SER A 73 23.83 0.71 -1.29
N LYS A 74 23.79 0.06 -2.46
CA LYS A 74 24.59 -1.16 -2.73
C LYS A 74 26.08 -0.89 -2.91
N THR A 75 26.42 0.31 -3.38
CA THR A 75 27.80 0.77 -3.64
C THR A 75 28.10 1.97 -2.77
N GLU A 76 29.37 2.20 -2.44
CA GLU A 76 29.78 3.45 -1.81
C GLU A 76 29.36 4.68 -2.65
N ILE A 77 29.01 5.76 -1.96
CA ILE A 77 28.66 7.06 -2.55
C ILE A 77 29.88 7.96 -2.43
N GLN A 78 30.47 8.37 -3.56
CA GLN A 78 31.57 9.32 -3.63
C GLN A 78 31.06 10.71 -4.00
N VAL A 79 31.36 11.70 -3.18
CA VAL A 79 30.93 13.10 -3.34
C VAL A 79 32.10 14.06 -3.09
N ASN A 80 32.12 15.19 -3.80
CA ASN A 80 33.11 16.25 -3.57
C ASN A 80 32.71 17.09 -2.35
N LEU A 81 33.71 17.56 -1.59
CA LEU A 81 33.53 18.47 -0.45
C LEU A 81 33.92 19.91 -0.80
N ALA A 82 33.42 20.86 -0.02
CA ALA A 82 33.71 22.29 -0.14
C ALA A 82 35.12 22.68 0.37
N GLY A 83 35.56 23.86 -0.07
CA GLY A 83 36.72 24.59 0.47
C GLY A 83 37.93 24.66 -0.47
N GLU A 84 38.85 25.58 -0.17
CA GLU A 84 40.03 25.85 -0.99
C GLU A 84 41.13 24.79 -0.81
N GLY A 85 41.83 24.44 -1.89
CA GLY A 85 42.95 23.49 -1.89
C GLY A 85 42.83 22.40 -2.96
N SER A 86 43.52 21.27 -2.74
CA SER A 86 43.40 20.07 -3.58
C SER A 86 41.98 19.50 -3.55
N LYS A 87 41.60 18.72 -4.59
CA LYS A 87 40.33 18.00 -4.63
C LYS A 87 40.13 17.20 -3.33
N ARG A 88 39.06 17.49 -2.59
CA ARG A 88 38.62 16.75 -1.41
C ARG A 88 37.39 15.95 -1.76
N TYR A 89 37.36 14.67 -1.41
CA TYR A 89 36.16 13.86 -1.58
C TYR A 89 35.88 12.99 -0.36
N LEU A 90 34.59 12.76 -0.14
CA LEU A 90 34.05 11.88 0.87
C LEU A 90 33.45 10.66 0.16
N VAL A 91 33.98 9.49 0.50
CA VAL A 91 33.41 8.18 0.15
C VAL A 91 32.63 7.70 1.38
N MET A 92 31.36 7.32 1.21
CA MET A 92 30.52 6.88 2.32
C MET A 92 29.65 5.66 1.99
N MET A 93 29.30 4.90 3.03
CA MET A 93 28.11 4.04 3.06
C MET A 93 27.27 4.38 4.28
N LEU A 94 25.95 4.41 4.06
CA LEU A 94 24.95 4.83 5.03
C LEU A 94 23.96 3.70 5.30
N ASN A 95 23.63 3.49 6.57
CA ASN A 95 22.52 2.63 7.01
C ASN A 95 21.39 3.51 7.54
N GLY A 96 20.14 3.24 7.15
CA GLY A 96 18.97 3.92 7.66
C GLY A 96 18.22 3.05 8.66
N GLU A 97 17.91 3.60 9.83
CA GLU A 97 16.91 3.04 10.74
C GLU A 97 15.54 3.61 10.38
N TYR A 98 14.54 2.75 10.18
CA TYR A 98 13.21 3.15 9.73
C TYR A 98 12.09 2.33 10.38
N THR A 99 10.87 2.81 10.21
CA THR A 99 9.63 2.08 10.50
C THR A 99 8.70 2.21 9.30
N ALA A 100 8.04 1.14 8.88
CA ALA A 100 7.22 1.09 7.67
C ALA A 100 6.02 0.17 7.88
N TYR A 101 5.00 0.26 7.03
CA TYR A 101 3.87 -0.68 7.05
C TYR A 101 4.23 -2.07 6.50
N ASP A 102 5.35 -2.19 5.79
CA ASP A 102 5.92 -3.43 5.27
C ASP A 102 7.45 -3.26 5.13
N GLU A 103 8.24 -4.21 5.62
CA GLU A 103 9.70 -4.22 5.40
C GLU A 103 10.06 -4.56 3.95
N ALA A 104 9.24 -5.35 3.26
CA ALA A 104 9.45 -5.73 1.87
C ALA A 104 9.37 -4.52 0.92
N TYR A 105 8.65 -3.46 1.29
CA TYR A 105 8.67 -2.17 0.58
C TYR A 105 10.09 -1.60 0.46
N VAL A 106 10.81 -1.49 1.58
CA VAL A 106 12.16 -0.92 1.60
C VAL A 106 13.17 -1.88 0.97
N ASN A 107 13.07 -3.18 1.25
CA ASN A 107 13.90 -4.18 0.59
C ASN A 107 13.69 -4.20 -0.94
N GLY A 108 12.46 -3.97 -1.40
CA GLY A 108 12.10 -3.79 -2.81
C GLY A 108 12.76 -2.55 -3.41
N ARG A 109 12.54 -1.38 -2.80
CA ARG A 109 13.07 -0.09 -3.26
C ARG A 109 14.60 -0.07 -3.33
N LEU A 110 15.28 -0.67 -2.35
CA LEU A 110 16.73 -0.86 -2.32
C LEU A 110 17.23 -2.03 -3.19
N GLY A 111 16.34 -2.87 -3.69
CA GLY A 111 16.65 -4.12 -4.41
C GLY A 111 17.57 -5.06 -3.63
N ILE A 112 17.30 -5.24 -2.34
CA ILE A 112 18.04 -6.12 -1.43
C ILE A 112 17.31 -7.47 -1.36
N ALA A 113 18.04 -8.57 -1.60
CA ALA A 113 17.52 -9.91 -1.35
C ALA A 113 17.20 -10.06 0.15
N GLY A 114 15.93 -10.30 0.47
CA GLY A 114 15.38 -9.97 1.78
C GLY A 114 15.94 -10.77 2.97
N ALA A 115 15.92 -10.13 4.14
CA ALA A 115 15.98 -10.82 5.44
C ALA A 115 14.66 -11.55 5.79
N GLY A 116 13.58 -11.29 5.05
CA GLY A 116 12.29 -11.99 5.16
C GLY A 116 12.39 -13.46 4.74
N GLY A 117 12.34 -14.35 5.74
CA GLY A 117 12.47 -15.79 5.51
C GLY A 117 11.17 -16.45 5.02
N GLY A 118 10.94 -16.49 3.72
CA GLY A 118 9.82 -17.25 3.15
C GLY A 118 9.73 -17.21 1.62
N HIS A 119 9.84 -18.38 0.98
CA HIS A 119 9.71 -18.63 -0.47
C HIS A 119 10.71 -17.88 -1.40
N GLY A 120 11.51 -18.66 -2.13
CA GLY A 120 12.49 -18.14 -3.09
C GLY A 120 11.85 -17.65 -4.38
N GLY A 121 11.32 -16.42 -4.37
CA GLY A 121 11.28 -15.57 -5.56
C GLY A 121 12.66 -14.97 -5.83
N ASP A 122 12.86 -14.41 -7.03
CA ASP A 122 14.06 -13.65 -7.35
C ASP A 122 14.20 -12.42 -6.45
N ALA A 123 15.45 -11.99 -6.21
CA ALA A 123 15.71 -10.78 -5.43
C ALA A 123 15.04 -9.56 -6.10
N PRO A 124 14.38 -8.66 -5.33
CA PRO A 124 13.71 -7.51 -5.92
C PRO A 124 14.64 -6.66 -6.79
N ALA A 125 14.14 -6.23 -7.95
CA ALA A 125 14.83 -5.24 -8.76
C ALA A 125 14.79 -3.89 -8.03
N GLU A 126 15.98 -3.30 -7.82
CA GLU A 126 16.13 -1.95 -7.24
C GLU A 126 15.40 -0.92 -8.09
N ASP A 127 14.72 0.03 -7.46
CA ASP A 127 14.11 1.16 -8.17
C ASP A 127 15.21 1.96 -8.88
N PRO A 128 15.25 2.00 -10.23
CA PRO A 128 16.33 2.67 -10.97
C PRO A 128 16.39 4.18 -10.71
N LEU A 129 15.31 4.79 -10.25
CA LEU A 129 15.26 6.21 -9.89
C LEU A 129 15.77 6.43 -8.46
N TYR A 130 15.53 5.49 -7.53
CA TYR A 130 15.94 5.61 -6.13
C TYR A 130 17.45 5.84 -6.00
N THR A 131 18.29 5.02 -6.64
CA THR A 131 19.76 5.13 -6.55
C THR A 131 20.28 6.48 -7.06
N ILE A 132 19.59 7.08 -8.04
CA ILE A 132 19.92 8.37 -8.64
C ILE A 132 19.47 9.52 -7.72
N GLN A 133 18.22 9.46 -7.25
CA GLN A 133 17.65 10.44 -6.31
C GLN A 133 18.46 10.49 -5.01
N LEU A 134 18.85 9.34 -4.45
CA LEU A 134 19.69 9.24 -3.26
C LEU A 134 21.06 9.89 -3.48
N LYS A 135 21.73 9.58 -4.58
CA LYS A 135 23.04 10.17 -4.91
C LYS A 135 22.93 11.68 -5.08
N ASN A 136 21.86 12.19 -5.70
CA ASN A 136 21.61 13.62 -5.84
C ASN A 136 21.36 14.30 -4.48
N ALA A 137 20.55 13.69 -3.60
CA ALA A 137 20.24 14.21 -2.26
C ALA A 137 21.47 14.25 -1.33
N VAL A 138 22.33 13.22 -1.39
CA VAL A 138 23.59 13.19 -0.62
C VAL A 138 24.64 14.16 -1.20
N LEU A 139 24.72 14.28 -2.53
CA LEU A 139 25.66 15.16 -3.22
C LEU A 139 25.32 16.65 -3.04
N SER A 140 24.04 17.03 -3.09
CA SER A 140 23.61 18.41 -2.86
C SER A 140 23.98 18.87 -1.45
N LEU A 141 23.77 18.04 -0.43
CA LEU A 141 24.23 18.32 0.93
C LEU A 141 25.76 18.37 1.05
N ALA A 142 26.46 17.29 0.65
CA ALA A 142 27.89 17.16 0.87
C ALA A 142 28.74 18.20 0.11
N SER A 143 28.30 18.65 -1.05
CA SER A 143 28.96 19.72 -1.81
C SER A 143 28.98 21.07 -1.09
N THR A 144 28.13 21.28 -0.07
CA THR A 144 28.12 22.47 0.80
C THR A 144 28.96 22.32 2.06
N ARG A 145 29.61 21.17 2.27
CA ARG A 145 30.24 20.78 3.55
C ARG A 145 31.76 20.66 3.41
N THR A 146 32.51 21.20 4.37
CA THR A 146 33.98 21.07 4.39
C THR A 146 34.43 19.74 4.99
N ARG A 147 35.72 19.42 4.85
CA ARG A 147 36.35 18.23 5.46
C ARG A 147 36.17 18.20 6.98
N GLU A 148 36.27 19.35 7.62
CA GLU A 148 36.19 19.52 9.07
C GLU A 148 34.76 19.22 9.55
N GLN A 149 33.75 19.74 8.84
CA GLN A 149 32.33 19.51 9.14
C GLN A 149 31.90 18.03 9.03
N VAL A 150 32.58 17.23 8.20
CA VAL A 150 32.30 15.78 8.05
C VAL A 150 33.27 14.87 8.81
N THR A 151 34.19 15.43 9.59
CA THR A 151 35.13 14.66 10.44
C THR A 151 35.06 15.01 11.92
N ASP A 152 34.59 16.21 12.28
CA ASP A 152 34.30 16.59 13.66
C ASP A 152 33.10 15.81 14.25
N PRO A 153 33.22 15.20 15.44
CA PRO A 153 32.18 14.36 16.03
C PRO A 153 30.84 15.06 16.35
N VAL A 154 30.78 16.39 16.42
CA VAL A 154 29.54 17.13 16.67
C VAL A 154 28.88 17.54 15.36
N GLN A 155 29.67 18.05 14.42
CA GLN A 155 29.18 18.51 13.11
C GLN A 155 28.72 17.34 12.22
N ILE A 156 29.31 16.14 12.37
CA ILE A 156 28.86 14.95 11.62
C ILE A 156 27.44 14.50 12.00
N GLU A 157 26.99 14.65 13.26
CA GLU A 157 25.61 14.31 13.62
C GLU A 157 24.61 15.30 13.02
N SER A 158 24.98 16.59 12.89
CA SER A 158 24.18 17.57 12.12
C SER A 158 24.09 17.17 10.64
N PHE A 159 25.22 16.80 10.03
CA PHE A 159 25.25 16.31 8.65
C PHE A 159 24.36 15.07 8.46
N LEU A 160 24.36 14.12 9.40
CA LEU A 160 23.54 12.91 9.30
C LEU A 160 22.04 13.18 9.50
N GLU A 161 21.65 14.15 10.33
CA GLU A 161 20.24 14.59 10.45
C GLU A 161 19.77 15.38 9.21
N GLU A 162 20.62 16.23 8.63
CA GLU A 162 20.32 16.89 7.36
C GLU A 162 20.20 15.88 6.21
N ALA A 163 21.09 14.88 6.17
CA ALA A 163 21.00 13.77 5.23
C ALA A 163 19.70 12.96 5.45
N ARG A 164 19.31 12.71 6.70
CA ARG A 164 18.04 12.04 7.03
C ARG A 164 16.84 12.78 6.43
N ARG A 165 16.79 14.11 6.54
CA ARG A 165 15.71 14.94 5.97
C ARG A 165 15.65 14.94 4.45
N LEU A 166 16.80 14.86 3.79
CA LEU A 166 16.88 14.82 2.32
C LEU A 166 16.65 13.41 1.75
N VAL A 167 16.94 12.36 2.53
CA VAL A 167 16.75 10.97 2.11
C VAL A 167 15.38 10.40 2.49
N GLU A 168 14.71 10.90 3.55
CA GLU A 168 13.36 10.45 3.91
C GLU A 168 12.36 10.53 2.73
N PRO A 169 12.22 11.65 1.98
CA PRO A 169 11.29 11.72 0.84
C PRO A 169 11.72 10.87 -0.36
N VAL A 170 12.99 10.48 -0.46
CA VAL A 170 13.52 9.62 -1.52
C VAL A 170 13.26 8.14 -1.20
N LEU A 171 13.38 7.75 0.07
CA LEU A 171 13.10 6.41 0.56
C LEU A 171 11.61 6.15 0.77
N PHE A 172 10.87 7.16 1.21
CA PHE A 172 9.43 7.14 1.46
C PHE A 172 8.76 8.35 0.76
N PRO A 173 8.67 8.35 -0.58
CA PRO A 173 7.84 9.32 -1.31
C PRO A 173 6.36 9.08 -1.00
N VAL A 174 5.50 10.02 -1.44
CA VAL A 174 4.05 9.90 -1.33
C VAL A 174 3.53 8.81 -2.28
N TYR A 175 2.49 8.10 -1.84
CA TYR A 175 1.72 7.09 -2.58
C TYR A 175 0.23 7.42 -2.53
N ILE A 176 -0.54 6.80 -3.42
CA ILE A 176 -2.00 6.86 -3.45
C ILE A 176 -2.54 5.43 -3.50
N GLY A 177 -3.44 5.11 -2.58
CA GLY A 177 -4.13 3.83 -2.52
C GLY A 177 -3.19 2.62 -2.48
N ASP A 178 -3.36 1.69 -3.43
CA ASP A 178 -2.54 0.48 -3.56
C ASP A 178 -1.42 0.57 -4.63
N SER A 179 -1.05 1.77 -5.09
CA SER A 179 -0.15 1.94 -6.23
C SER A 179 1.26 1.37 -6.02
N HIS A 180 1.81 0.72 -7.04
CA HIS A 180 3.11 0.05 -6.95
C HIS A 180 4.33 0.99 -7.05
N SER A 181 4.13 2.23 -7.47
CA SER A 181 5.11 3.32 -7.34
C SER A 181 4.39 4.68 -7.41
N PRO A 182 5.02 5.82 -7.05
CA PRO A 182 4.38 7.14 -7.07
C PRO A 182 3.86 7.56 -8.45
N HIS A 183 4.39 6.95 -9.52
CA HIS A 183 4.01 7.21 -10.91
C HIS A 183 2.83 6.34 -11.41
N HIS A 184 2.37 5.37 -10.62
CA HIS A 184 1.26 4.49 -10.98
C HIS A 184 -0.03 4.90 -10.26
N ALA A 185 -1.17 4.56 -10.86
CA ALA A 185 -2.48 4.76 -10.25
C ALA A 185 -2.83 3.72 -9.19
N ASP A 186 -3.65 4.12 -8.24
CA ASP A 186 -4.43 3.22 -7.38
C ASP A 186 -5.38 2.37 -8.26
N SER A 187 -5.35 1.06 -8.05
CA SER A 187 -6.04 0.08 -8.89
C SER A 187 -7.56 0.22 -8.87
N LYS A 188 -8.11 0.77 -7.77
CA LYS A 188 -9.56 0.88 -7.51
C LYS A 188 -10.14 2.14 -8.14
N SER A 189 -9.52 3.29 -7.95
CA SER A 189 -9.98 4.59 -8.42
C SER A 189 -9.44 5.00 -9.80
N GLY A 190 -8.20 4.64 -10.12
CA GLY A 190 -7.46 5.23 -11.25
C GLY A 190 -6.77 6.57 -10.94
N LEU A 191 -6.83 7.04 -9.69
CA LEU A 191 -6.15 8.25 -9.23
C LEU A 191 -4.64 8.00 -9.08
N LYS A 192 -3.80 8.96 -9.50
CA LYS A 192 -2.34 8.94 -9.29
C LYS A 192 -1.80 10.35 -9.00
N LEU A 193 -0.54 10.43 -8.59
CA LEU A 193 0.15 11.71 -8.36
C LEU A 193 0.43 12.45 -9.67
N GLY A 194 0.37 13.77 -9.62
CA GLY A 194 0.55 14.67 -10.76
C GLY A 194 2.00 14.88 -11.18
N GLU A 195 2.20 15.59 -12.30
CA GLU A 195 3.53 15.88 -12.85
C GLU A 195 4.42 16.69 -11.86
N SER A 196 3.80 17.56 -11.04
CA SER A 196 4.45 18.35 -9.98
C SER A 196 4.46 17.66 -8.60
N MET A 197 4.30 16.33 -8.53
CA MET A 197 4.34 15.58 -7.25
C MET A 197 5.60 15.83 -6.40
N HIS A 198 6.70 16.27 -7.03
CA HIS A 198 7.95 16.60 -6.37
C HIS A 198 7.89 17.88 -5.52
N GLU A 199 6.90 18.75 -5.77
CA GLU A 199 6.58 19.92 -4.95
C GLU A 199 5.65 19.56 -3.76
N SER A 200 5.09 18.34 -3.71
CA SER A 200 4.15 17.91 -2.65
C SER A 200 4.77 18.08 -1.26
N GLU A 201 4.13 18.91 -0.43
CA GLU A 201 4.56 19.21 0.93
C GLU A 201 4.04 18.18 1.93
N MET A 202 2.91 17.53 1.63
CA MET A 202 2.33 16.46 2.45
C MET A 202 3.34 15.35 2.74
N ARG A 203 3.60 15.10 4.03
CA ARG A 203 4.47 14.01 4.51
C ARG A 203 3.79 13.07 5.51
N GLY A 204 2.50 13.23 5.80
CA GLY A 204 1.69 12.33 6.63
C GLY A 204 1.70 10.88 6.17
N LEU A 205 1.32 9.94 7.05
CA LEU A 205 1.39 8.51 6.76
C LEU A 205 0.22 8.07 5.87
N LEU A 206 0.46 7.07 5.01
CA LEU A 206 -0.48 6.63 3.97
C LEU A 206 -1.90 6.28 4.48
N HIS A 207 -2.05 5.82 5.72
CA HIS A 207 -3.35 5.40 6.29
C HIS A 207 -3.93 6.37 7.35
N ASP A 208 -3.34 7.56 7.44
CA ASP A 208 -3.80 8.67 8.29
C ASP A 208 -4.49 9.79 7.49
N HIS A 209 -4.27 9.89 6.17
CA HIS A 209 -4.81 10.91 5.26
C HIS A 209 -5.52 10.31 4.04
N GLU A 210 -6.45 11.05 3.45
CA GLU A 210 -7.29 10.55 2.35
C GLU A 210 -7.77 11.63 1.36
N ILE A 211 -7.92 11.22 0.10
CA ILE A 211 -8.64 11.97 -0.93
C ILE A 211 -10.09 11.46 -0.98
N ASP A 212 -11.05 12.34 -0.66
CA ASP A 212 -12.46 12.18 -1.00
C ASP A 212 -12.64 12.35 -2.51
N VAL A 213 -13.18 11.34 -3.19
CA VAL A 213 -13.42 11.33 -4.63
C VAL A 213 -14.91 11.17 -4.95
N ASP A 214 -15.41 12.01 -5.85
CA ASP A 214 -16.76 11.95 -6.42
C ASP A 214 -16.66 12.21 -7.94
N SER A 215 -16.31 11.19 -8.72
CA SER A 215 -16.15 11.32 -10.18
C SER A 215 -17.45 11.74 -10.86
N ILE A 216 -18.60 11.36 -10.30
CA ILE A 216 -19.93 11.66 -10.85
C ILE A 216 -20.25 13.16 -10.75
N LYS A 217 -19.89 13.82 -9.65
CA LYS A 217 -19.98 15.30 -9.50
C LYS A 217 -18.69 16.02 -9.94
N LYS A 218 -17.70 15.28 -10.43
CA LYS A 218 -16.32 15.70 -10.72
C LYS A 218 -15.73 16.57 -9.64
N ARG A 219 -15.70 16.05 -8.41
CA ARG A 219 -15.07 16.71 -7.26
C ARG A 219 -14.06 15.83 -6.56
N LEU A 220 -12.98 16.47 -6.14
CA LEU A 220 -12.05 15.96 -5.15
C LEU A 220 -12.09 16.81 -3.88
N ARG A 221 -11.59 16.27 -2.78
CA ARG A 221 -11.19 16.99 -1.57
C ARG A 221 -10.07 16.23 -0.90
N PHE A 222 -9.11 16.94 -0.31
CA PHE A 222 -8.00 16.37 0.46
C PHE A 222 -8.26 16.60 1.95
N ASP A 223 -8.33 15.52 2.72
CA ASP A 223 -8.73 15.51 4.14
C ASP A 223 -10.01 16.35 4.37
N GLU A 224 -10.00 17.32 5.30
CA GLU A 224 -11.10 18.27 5.52
C GLU A 224 -10.85 19.64 4.85
N GLY A 225 -9.95 19.68 3.87
CA GLY A 225 -9.61 20.86 3.07
C GLY A 225 -10.69 21.33 2.07
N GLN A 226 -10.31 22.21 1.15
CA GLN A 226 -11.23 22.71 0.14
C GLN A 226 -11.58 21.63 -0.90
N SER A 227 -12.86 21.50 -1.24
CA SER A 227 -13.27 20.69 -2.39
C SER A 227 -13.05 21.44 -3.70
N VAL A 228 -12.48 20.75 -4.68
CA VAL A 228 -12.07 21.28 -5.98
C VAL A 228 -12.82 20.53 -7.08
N ASP A 229 -13.50 21.27 -7.96
CA ASP A 229 -14.14 20.72 -9.17
C ASP A 229 -13.07 20.45 -10.26
N PHE A 230 -13.25 19.41 -11.08
CA PHE A 230 -12.34 19.05 -12.18
C PHE A 230 -13.09 18.68 -13.48
N GLU A 231 -12.41 18.64 -14.62
CA GLU A 231 -12.98 18.29 -15.92
C GLU A 231 -12.73 16.83 -16.33
N GLY A 232 -11.67 16.19 -15.83
CA GLY A 232 -11.32 14.78 -16.08
C GLY A 232 -10.19 14.61 -17.10
N ARG A 233 -9.33 15.63 -17.22
CA ARG A 233 -8.19 15.67 -18.16
C ARG A 233 -6.93 16.33 -17.57
N GLU A 234 -7.04 16.81 -16.35
CA GLU A 234 -5.99 17.46 -15.58
C GLU A 234 -4.96 16.43 -15.11
N ARG A 235 -3.67 16.75 -15.30
CA ARG A 235 -2.55 15.91 -14.88
C ARG A 235 -1.78 16.43 -13.67
N ASP A 236 -2.22 17.58 -13.18
CA ASP A 236 -1.49 18.36 -12.18
C ASP A 236 -2.45 19.27 -11.42
N LEU A 237 -3.51 18.68 -10.87
CA LEU A 237 -4.50 19.37 -10.06
C LEU A 237 -3.97 19.52 -8.63
N GLU A 238 -3.72 20.76 -8.20
CA GLU A 238 -3.36 21.07 -6.80
C GLU A 238 -4.58 20.88 -5.88
N LEU A 239 -4.41 20.09 -4.81
CA LEU A 239 -5.29 20.09 -3.65
C LEU A 239 -4.52 20.54 -2.40
N VAL A 240 -5.25 21.14 -1.46
CA VAL A 240 -4.72 21.65 -0.19
C VAL A 240 -5.62 21.21 0.96
N ASN A 241 -5.06 20.58 1.99
CA ASN A 241 -5.81 20.18 3.20
C ASN A 241 -6.01 21.36 4.17
N GLU A 242 -6.69 21.12 5.29
CA GLU A 242 -6.95 22.11 6.35
C GLU A 242 -5.69 22.58 7.09
N HIS A 243 -4.56 21.88 6.95
CA HIS A 243 -3.26 22.27 7.50
C HIS A 243 -2.42 23.12 6.54
N GLY A 244 -2.82 23.20 5.27
CA GLY A 244 -2.09 23.89 4.22
C GLY A 244 -1.11 23.00 3.43
N ASP A 245 -1.03 21.70 3.73
CA ASP A 245 -0.21 20.76 2.99
C ASP A 245 -0.72 20.64 1.55
N LYS A 246 0.19 20.75 0.57
CA LYS A 246 -0.12 20.61 -0.85
C LYS A 246 0.15 19.20 -1.37
N VAL A 247 -0.74 18.72 -2.24
CA VAL A 247 -0.55 17.54 -3.12
C VAL A 247 -1.01 17.86 -4.54
N TRP A 248 -0.37 17.22 -5.52
CA TRP A 248 -0.69 17.36 -6.94
C TRP A 248 -1.16 16.02 -7.50
N LEU A 249 -2.25 16.01 -8.26
CA LEU A 249 -2.94 14.80 -8.73
C LEU A 249 -3.16 14.79 -10.25
N ASP A 250 -3.03 13.63 -10.87
CA ASP A 250 -3.49 13.37 -12.24
C ASP A 250 -4.80 12.58 -12.19
N VAL A 251 -5.86 13.19 -12.75
CA VAL A 251 -7.22 12.65 -12.82
C VAL A 251 -7.58 12.15 -14.24
N SER A 252 -6.64 12.18 -15.19
CA SER A 252 -6.89 11.76 -16.58
C SER A 252 -7.02 10.25 -16.78
N GLU A 253 -6.74 9.45 -15.74
CA GLU A 253 -7.00 8.00 -15.66
C GLU A 253 -8.02 7.62 -14.57
N LEU A 254 -8.63 8.62 -13.91
CA LEU A 254 -9.64 8.42 -12.87
C LEU A 254 -10.93 7.85 -13.48
N LYS A 255 -11.51 6.83 -12.84
CA LYS A 255 -12.72 6.16 -13.34
C LYS A 255 -13.96 7.03 -13.12
N ASP A 256 -14.75 7.21 -14.17
CA ASP A 256 -15.98 8.04 -14.20
C ASP A 256 -17.03 7.61 -13.15
N ASP A 257 -17.06 6.33 -12.78
CA ASP A 257 -18.02 5.75 -11.84
C ASP A 257 -17.50 5.62 -10.39
N PHE A 258 -16.24 5.97 -10.12
CA PHE A 258 -15.69 5.89 -8.78
C PHE A 258 -16.27 6.97 -7.85
N THR A 259 -16.62 6.58 -6.63
CA THR A 259 -16.97 7.50 -5.55
C THR A 259 -16.60 6.82 -4.23
N GLY A 260 -15.78 7.48 -3.41
CA GLY A 260 -15.20 6.89 -2.21
C GLY A 260 -13.93 7.61 -1.77
N LYS A 261 -13.22 7.01 -0.80
CA LYS A 261 -12.01 7.55 -0.21
C LYS A 261 -10.78 6.77 -0.68
N VAL A 262 -9.71 7.48 -1.02
CA VAL A 262 -8.44 6.91 -1.47
C VAL A 262 -7.33 7.38 -0.53
N ALA A 263 -6.67 6.43 0.13
CA ALA A 263 -5.55 6.67 1.04
C ALA A 263 -4.43 7.47 0.35
N ILE A 264 -3.80 8.42 1.03
CA ILE A 264 -2.65 9.19 0.50
C ILE A 264 -1.61 9.44 1.59
N GLY A 265 -0.33 9.42 1.24
CA GLY A 265 0.76 9.71 2.17
C GLY A 265 1.98 8.80 1.99
N VAL A 266 2.87 8.78 2.98
CA VAL A 266 4.12 8.00 2.92
C VAL A 266 3.97 6.62 3.58
N PRO A 267 4.59 5.55 3.04
CA PRO A 267 4.47 4.19 3.59
C PRO A 267 5.41 3.90 4.78
N GLY A 268 6.19 4.89 5.24
CA GLY A 268 7.13 4.73 6.36
C GLY A 268 7.89 6.01 6.73
N ARG A 269 8.83 5.88 7.67
CA ARG A 269 9.63 6.97 8.27
C ARG A 269 11.08 6.57 8.43
N LEU A 270 12.00 7.44 8.00
CA LEU A 270 13.43 7.31 8.27
C LEU A 270 13.77 7.97 9.62
N ARG A 271 14.01 7.17 10.66
CA ARG A 271 14.19 7.60 12.06
C ARG A 271 15.60 8.12 12.33
N LYS A 272 16.64 7.46 11.79
CA LYS A 272 18.04 7.92 11.88
C LYS A 272 18.87 7.40 10.69
N ILE A 273 19.91 8.13 10.30
CA ILE A 273 21.01 7.60 9.49
C ILE A 273 22.22 7.32 10.37
N TYR A 274 22.83 6.15 10.16
CA TYR A 274 24.11 5.72 10.72
C TYR A 274 25.17 5.63 9.62
N ARG A 275 26.41 5.95 9.98
CA ARG A 275 27.59 5.75 9.13
C ARG A 275 28.08 4.30 9.20
N GLU A 276 28.36 3.70 8.05
CA GLU A 276 29.05 2.39 7.95
C GLU A 276 30.52 2.59 7.55
N SER A 277 30.76 3.20 6.39
CA SER A 277 32.07 3.72 5.98
C SER A 277 31.98 5.24 5.81
N PHE A 278 33.00 5.97 6.26
CA PHE A 278 33.21 7.40 6.01
C PHE A 278 34.71 7.62 5.81
N LEU A 279 35.13 7.83 4.57
CA LEU A 279 36.53 8.02 4.18
C LEU A 279 36.67 9.37 3.49
N VAL A 280 37.37 10.31 4.14
CA VAL A 280 37.67 11.63 3.58
C VAL A 280 39.11 11.66 3.09
N GLN A 281 39.27 11.98 1.81
CA GLN A 281 40.56 12.08 1.12
C GLN A 281 40.75 13.52 0.68
#